data_AF-A0A6A3MFL9-F1
#
_entry.id   AF-A0A6A3MFL9-F1
#
_cell.length_a   1.000
_cell.length_b   1.000
_cell.length_c   1.000
_cell.angle_alpha   90.00
_cell.angle_beta   90.00
_cell.angle_gamma   90.00
#
_symmetry.space_group_name_H-M   'P 1'
#
loop_
_entity.id
_entity.type
_entity.pdbx_description
1 polymer ?
#
loop_
_entity_poly.entity_id
_entity_poly.type
_entity_poly.pdbx_seq_one_letter_code
_entity_poly.pdbx_strand_id
1 'polypeptide(L)'
;MSSRRNAGVELSDSSGDGVESDDSDILFEFDDGPHPGAPSTASASVRRDFVLVGVLTSFAAAQREMSERDDYVHTYETRYETDRLLVHVFLCRPHGGCAHRYKIRRIAVGDTDPEIEFHLEEHGDHALTALPVRRRGIHPTLTEEVDALLDMGWGAMQLRNLLNHKYRDDPRRLRIVPTCKQLENRKAFLVRSSPNGWEVKNHATFTAWASTKICSTRDEFDSISDPADRMMDDMIVLDAFSFGSVDTESGTSFDVLVTSRRVFRNIVTCARDQGQQLVCSTDGTYMLHFGGWTVVDCGSSAVFWDRNSYVHRFVPWLSMFVRSESTDAYRRMFGVTKARAALLFDLEGFLDLNASMASVPVRRAPGRPPNRRPALARESREEGYFNVDRLVRLFLQRPGQPLKWKVIADMDVEVEGDIESSMFIGQVVGFRLSDGVYIWSVRFTDGDLCDYEAEQLARAVNRAHEIGVSVTSE
;
A
#
# COMPACT_ATOMS: atom_id res chain seq x y z
N MET A 1 -20.46 57.28 -13.29
CA MET A 1 -21.74 57.36 -14.01
C MET A 1 -22.24 55.94 -14.26
N SER A 2 -23.45 55.64 -13.80
CA SER A 2 -24.36 54.51 -14.12
C SER A 2 -23.75 53.10 -14.25
N SER A 3 -23.94 52.14 -13.34
CA SER A 3 -25.19 51.57 -12.77
C SER A 3 -26.16 51.01 -13.81
N ARG A 4 -26.57 49.74 -13.58
CA ARG A 4 -27.72 48.94 -14.10
C ARG A 4 -27.22 47.59 -14.67
N ARG A 5 -27.81 46.43 -14.39
CA ARG A 5 -29.03 46.05 -13.67
C ARG A 5 -28.96 44.53 -13.41
N ASN A 6 -29.25 44.12 -12.17
CA ASN A 6 -29.74 42.78 -11.86
C ASN A 6 -31.19 42.67 -12.36
N ALA A 7 -31.49 41.62 -13.11
CA ALA A 7 -32.86 41.18 -13.40
C ALA A 7 -32.90 39.67 -13.22
N GLY A 8 -33.77 39.24 -12.32
CA GLY A 8 -33.93 37.84 -11.93
C GLY A 8 -34.57 37.00 -13.02
N VAL A 9 -34.31 35.70 -12.92
CA VAL A 9 -35.21 34.66 -13.41
C VAL A 9 -35.44 33.74 -12.21
N GLU A 10 -36.64 33.83 -11.67
CA GLU A 10 -37.23 32.78 -10.84
C GLU A 10 -37.45 31.55 -11.72
N LEU A 11 -36.87 30.42 -11.34
CA LEU A 11 -37.37 29.11 -11.70
C LEU A 11 -37.49 28.31 -10.41
N SER A 12 -38.73 28.23 -9.96
CA SER A 12 -39.22 27.23 -9.04
C SER A 12 -38.95 25.83 -9.60
N ASP A 13 -38.21 25.00 -8.86
CA ASP A 13 -38.47 23.58 -8.87
C ASP A 13 -38.32 23.02 -7.45
N SER A 14 -39.49 22.77 -6.88
CA SER A 14 -39.71 22.01 -5.68
C SER A 14 -39.37 20.54 -5.94
N SER A 15 -38.34 20.04 -5.26
CA SER A 15 -38.19 18.62 -4.94
C SER A 15 -37.40 18.55 -3.64
N GLY A 16 -38.13 18.42 -2.54
CA GLY A 16 -37.56 18.22 -1.22
C GLY A 16 -37.03 16.80 -1.12
N ASP A 17 -35.74 16.63 -1.36
CA ASP A 17 -35.02 15.47 -0.87
C ASP A 17 -34.60 15.77 0.57
N GLY A 18 -35.41 15.25 1.50
CA GLY A 18 -35.09 15.21 2.91
C GLY A 18 -33.73 14.53 3.09
N VAL A 19 -32.77 15.31 3.55
CA VAL A 19 -31.49 14.82 4.05
C VAL A 19 -31.80 13.97 5.27
N GLU A 20 -31.91 12.66 5.10
CA GLU A 20 -31.82 11.69 6.19
C GLU A 20 -30.38 11.73 6.71
N SER A 21 -30.19 12.53 7.76
CA SER A 21 -29.03 12.54 8.63
C SER A 21 -28.95 11.21 9.38
N ASP A 22 -28.33 10.20 8.75
CA ASP A 22 -27.99 8.92 9.39
C ASP A 22 -26.68 9.07 10.20
N ASP A 23 -26.73 9.96 11.19
CA ASP A 23 -25.77 10.01 12.30
C ASP A 23 -26.27 9.04 13.38
N SER A 24 -26.07 7.74 13.14
CA SER A 24 -26.26 6.70 14.15
C SER A 24 -24.89 6.23 14.67
N ASP A 25 -24.66 6.49 15.95
CA ASP A 25 -23.42 6.23 16.68
C ASP A 25 -23.00 4.77 16.59
N ILE A 26 -22.01 4.49 15.74
CA ILE A 26 -20.77 3.69 15.86
C ILE A 26 -20.63 2.50 16.86
N LEU A 27 -21.70 2.05 17.49
CA LEU A 27 -21.77 0.87 18.32
C LEU A 27 -22.41 -0.29 17.50
N PHE A 28 -22.35 -1.50 18.06
CA PHE A 28 -23.08 -2.66 17.54
C PHE A 28 -24.60 -2.42 17.67
N GLU A 29 -25.18 -1.70 16.72
CA GLU A 29 -26.59 -1.34 16.66
C GLU A 29 -27.21 -1.72 15.32
N PHE A 30 -28.51 -2.00 15.29
CA PHE A 30 -29.21 -2.58 14.15
C PHE A 30 -30.48 -1.80 13.79
N ASP A 31 -30.73 -1.64 12.48
CA ASP A 31 -32.00 -1.99 11.84
C ASP A 31 -33.35 -1.39 12.27
N ASP A 32 -33.48 -0.21 12.90
CA ASP A 32 -34.79 0.28 13.35
C ASP A 32 -35.66 0.78 12.16
N GLY A 33 -36.20 -0.16 11.38
CA GLY A 33 -37.34 0.09 10.51
C GLY A 33 -38.60 0.47 11.33
N PRO A 34 -39.57 1.18 10.74
CA PRO A 34 -40.66 1.81 11.48
C PRO A 34 -41.46 0.76 12.26
N HIS A 35 -41.47 0.94 13.59
CA HIS A 35 -42.32 0.18 14.49
C HIS A 35 -43.80 0.37 14.10
N PRO A 36 -44.58 -0.70 13.84
CA PRO A 36 -46.01 -0.61 14.11
C PRO A 36 -46.13 -0.38 15.61
N GLY A 37 -46.61 0.80 16.00
CA GLY A 37 -46.73 1.22 17.39
C GLY A 37 -47.40 0.14 18.23
N ALA A 38 -46.59 -0.57 19.01
CA ALA A 38 -47.11 -1.46 20.04
C ALA A 38 -47.59 -0.55 21.19
N PRO A 39 -48.86 -0.67 21.62
CA PRO A 39 -49.37 0.17 22.68
C PRO A 39 -48.55 -0.08 23.94
N SER A 40 -48.07 1.02 24.53
CA SER A 40 -47.41 1.06 25.82
C SER A 40 -48.39 0.52 26.86
N THR A 41 -48.35 -0.79 27.06
CA THR A 41 -48.99 -1.47 28.18
C THR A 41 -47.88 -1.74 29.15
N ALA A 42 -47.87 -0.98 30.24
CA ALA A 42 -47.17 -1.31 31.46
C ALA A 42 -47.70 -2.68 31.94
N SER A 43 -47.12 -3.76 31.41
CA SER A 43 -47.35 -5.10 31.90
C SER A 43 -46.40 -5.31 33.07
N ALA A 44 -46.99 -5.69 34.21
CA ALA A 44 -46.29 -5.99 35.45
C ALA A 44 -45.07 -6.89 35.17
N SER A 45 -43.94 -6.55 35.77
CA SER A 45 -42.68 -7.29 35.65
C SER A 45 -42.87 -8.74 36.10
N VAL A 46 -43.12 -9.64 35.15
CA VAL A 46 -42.91 -11.06 35.36
C VAL A 46 -41.42 -11.21 35.65
N ARG A 47 -41.08 -11.64 36.88
CA ARG A 47 -39.71 -11.90 37.28
C ARG A 47 -39.18 -13.02 36.39
N ARG A 48 -38.35 -12.67 35.41
CA ARG A 48 -37.73 -13.64 34.50
C ARG A 48 -36.57 -14.31 35.25
N ASP A 49 -36.60 -15.63 35.33
CA ASP A 49 -35.53 -16.41 35.95
C ASP A 49 -34.37 -16.56 34.96
N PHE A 50 -33.29 -15.82 35.20
CA PHE A 50 -32.05 -15.90 34.41
C PHE A 50 -31.08 -16.88 35.06
N VAL A 51 -30.51 -17.78 34.25
CA VAL A 51 -29.51 -18.76 34.68
C VAL A 51 -28.12 -18.23 34.35
N LEU A 52 -27.21 -18.24 35.32
CA LEU A 52 -25.81 -17.85 35.10
C LEU A 52 -25.13 -18.86 34.17
N VAL A 53 -24.56 -18.37 33.07
CA VAL A 53 -23.89 -19.19 32.05
C VAL A 53 -22.41 -18.85 31.86
N GLY A 54 -21.93 -17.74 32.41
CA GLY A 54 -20.50 -17.40 32.42
C GLY A 54 -20.14 -16.24 33.36
N VAL A 55 -18.91 -16.25 33.87
CA VAL A 55 -18.29 -15.14 34.62
C VAL A 55 -17.03 -14.69 33.88
N LEU A 56 -17.01 -13.42 33.47
CA LEU A 56 -16.01 -12.87 32.54
C LEU A 56 -15.36 -11.62 33.14
N THR A 57 -14.15 -11.30 32.68
CA THR A 57 -13.35 -10.17 33.20
C THR A 57 -13.66 -8.83 32.54
N SER A 58 -14.39 -8.83 31.42
CA SER A 58 -14.77 -7.60 30.73
C SER A 58 -16.13 -7.73 30.04
N PHE A 59 -16.78 -6.59 29.80
CA PHE A 59 -18.02 -6.53 29.03
C PHE A 59 -17.85 -7.08 27.61
N ALA A 60 -16.74 -6.75 26.95
CA ALA A 60 -16.42 -7.26 25.61
C ALA A 60 -16.20 -8.78 25.60
N ALA A 61 -15.60 -9.35 26.65
CA ALA A 61 -15.49 -10.79 26.80
C ALA A 61 -16.87 -11.45 26.98
N ALA A 62 -17.75 -10.87 27.79
CA ALA A 62 -19.13 -11.37 27.95
C ALA A 62 -19.96 -11.30 26.66
N GLN A 63 -19.78 -10.25 25.84
CA GLN A 63 -20.44 -10.15 24.53
C GLN A 63 -19.91 -11.17 23.50
N ARG A 64 -18.60 -11.48 23.53
CA ARG A 64 -18.02 -12.54 22.68
C ARG A 64 -18.56 -13.91 23.08
N GLU A 65 -18.51 -14.23 24.37
CA GLU A 65 -19.06 -15.47 24.92
C GLU A 65 -20.53 -15.64 24.51
N MET A 66 -21.35 -14.60 24.68
CA MET A 66 -22.75 -14.58 24.26
C MET A 66 -22.92 -14.91 22.77
N SER A 67 -22.08 -14.34 21.91
CA SER A 67 -22.15 -14.54 20.46
C SER A 67 -21.61 -15.89 19.98
N GLU A 68 -20.89 -16.62 20.83
CA GLU A 68 -20.36 -17.96 20.52
C GLU A 68 -21.31 -19.09 20.96
N ARG A 69 -22.22 -18.81 21.89
CA ARG A 69 -23.18 -19.81 22.41
C ARG A 69 -24.24 -20.22 21.41
N ASP A 70 -24.63 -19.31 20.53
CA ASP A 70 -25.58 -19.62 19.46
C ASP A 70 -25.30 -18.79 18.19
N ASP A 71 -25.82 -19.26 17.05
CA ASP A 71 -25.62 -18.62 15.75
C ASP A 71 -26.59 -17.43 15.51
N TYR A 72 -27.44 -17.09 16.49
CA TYR A 72 -28.48 -16.08 16.36
C TYR A 72 -27.95 -14.67 16.65
N VAL A 73 -28.79 -13.67 16.41
CA VAL A 73 -28.45 -12.25 16.55
C VAL A 73 -29.20 -11.71 17.74
N HIS A 74 -28.47 -11.19 18.73
CA HIS A 74 -29.06 -10.52 19.89
C HIS A 74 -28.82 -9.02 19.83
N THR A 75 -29.86 -8.24 20.10
CA THR A 75 -29.81 -6.78 20.11
C THR A 75 -30.17 -6.24 21.47
N TYR A 76 -29.72 -5.02 21.75
CA TYR A 76 -30.04 -4.34 22.98
C TYR A 76 -31.56 -4.23 23.20
N GLU A 77 -32.06 -4.73 24.33
CA GLU A 77 -33.47 -4.56 24.76
C GLU A 77 -33.57 -3.36 25.70
N THR A 78 -32.81 -3.37 26.79
CA THR A 78 -32.88 -2.32 27.83
C THR A 78 -31.57 -2.18 28.60
N ARG A 79 -31.29 -0.94 29.01
CA ARG A 79 -30.29 -0.59 30.03
C ARG A 79 -31.01 -0.18 31.28
N TYR A 80 -30.54 -0.66 32.43
CA TYR A 80 -30.85 0.00 33.68
C TYR A 80 -29.63 -0.01 34.59
N GLU A 81 -29.53 1.08 35.32
CA GLU A 81 -28.49 1.32 36.30
C GLU A 81 -29.15 1.46 37.66
N THR A 82 -28.60 0.75 38.63
CA THR A 82 -28.96 0.89 40.05
C THR A 82 -27.69 1.24 40.80
N ASP A 83 -27.80 1.74 42.02
CA ASP A 83 -26.67 2.18 42.87
C ASP A 83 -25.54 1.15 43.03
N ARG A 84 -25.78 -0.13 42.70
CA ARG A 84 -24.82 -1.24 42.85
C ARG A 84 -24.62 -2.08 41.59
N LEU A 85 -25.41 -1.89 40.53
CA LEU A 85 -25.40 -2.77 39.36
C LEU A 85 -25.65 -2.01 38.07
N LEU A 86 -24.81 -2.28 37.08
CA LEU A 86 -25.06 -1.92 35.68
C LEU A 86 -25.45 -3.19 34.91
N VAL A 87 -26.64 -3.17 34.30
CA VAL A 87 -27.21 -4.34 33.62
C VAL A 87 -27.58 -4.01 32.18
N HIS A 88 -27.16 -4.90 31.28
CA HIS A 88 -27.45 -4.87 29.86
C HIS A 88 -28.26 -6.12 29.48
N VAL A 89 -29.48 -5.94 28.94
CA VAL A 89 -30.33 -7.06 28.49
C VAL A 89 -30.40 -7.08 26.97
N PHE A 90 -30.25 -8.26 26.38
CA PHE A 90 -30.24 -8.49 24.93
C PHE A 90 -31.37 -9.44 24.53
N LEU A 91 -32.05 -9.13 23.41
CA LEU A 91 -33.12 -9.94 22.84
C LEU A 91 -32.73 -10.59 21.52
N CYS A 92 -33.16 -11.83 21.31
CA CYS A 92 -32.97 -12.54 20.05
C CYS A 92 -33.88 -11.96 18.95
N ARG A 93 -33.28 -11.50 17.83
CA ARG A 93 -33.99 -10.95 16.66
C ARG A 93 -34.36 -11.95 15.56
N PRO A 94 -33.57 -13.01 15.30
CA PRO A 94 -33.89 -13.93 14.21
C PRO A 94 -35.20 -14.67 14.38
N HIS A 95 -35.91 -14.55 15.50
CA HIS A 95 -37.23 -15.15 15.65
C HIS A 95 -38.32 -14.15 16.01
N GLY A 96 -39.46 -14.23 15.33
CA GLY A 96 -40.62 -13.38 15.60
C GLY A 96 -41.21 -13.69 16.98
N GLY A 97 -41.28 -12.68 17.87
CA GLY A 97 -41.80 -12.86 19.22
C GLY A 97 -40.94 -13.76 20.12
N CYS A 98 -39.64 -13.84 19.87
CA CYS A 98 -38.71 -14.70 20.62
C CYS A 98 -38.72 -14.35 22.12
N ALA A 99 -38.81 -15.36 23.00
CA ALA A 99 -38.72 -15.20 24.45
C ALA A 99 -37.25 -15.24 24.96
N HIS A 100 -36.33 -15.76 24.14
CA HIS A 100 -34.90 -15.89 24.47
C HIS A 100 -34.26 -14.53 24.74
N ARG A 101 -33.53 -14.43 25.87
CA ARG A 101 -32.81 -13.24 26.33
C ARG A 101 -31.45 -13.60 26.93
N TYR A 102 -30.46 -12.76 26.67
CA TYR A 102 -29.22 -12.72 27.44
C TYR A 102 -29.17 -11.48 28.33
N LYS A 103 -28.45 -11.58 29.45
CA LYS A 103 -28.26 -10.49 30.38
C LYS A 103 -26.80 -10.46 30.84
N ILE A 104 -26.14 -9.32 30.65
CA ILE A 104 -24.77 -9.09 31.13
C ILE A 104 -24.85 -8.14 32.33
N ARG A 105 -24.41 -8.63 33.49
CA ARG A 105 -24.41 -7.91 34.76
C ARG A 105 -22.99 -7.58 35.18
N ARG A 106 -22.69 -6.30 35.38
CA ARG A 106 -21.44 -5.86 36.02
C ARG A 106 -21.59 -5.98 37.53
N ILE A 107 -20.68 -6.71 38.18
CA ILE A 107 -20.67 -6.95 39.63
C ILE A 107 -19.31 -6.50 40.18
N ALA A 108 -19.36 -5.71 41.26
CA ALA A 108 -18.18 -5.40 42.07
C ALA A 108 -18.08 -6.45 43.18
N VAL A 109 -16.99 -7.22 43.21
CA VAL A 109 -16.75 -8.32 44.16
C VAL A 109 -15.66 -7.90 45.13
N GLY A 110 -15.97 -7.88 46.43
CA GLY A 110 -15.06 -7.51 47.50
C GLY A 110 -15.41 -6.18 48.18
N ASP A 111 -15.12 -6.07 49.48
CA ASP A 111 -15.43 -4.90 50.30
C ASP A 111 -14.32 -3.83 50.29
N THR A 112 -13.09 -4.21 49.91
CA THR A 112 -11.92 -3.33 49.80
C THR A 112 -11.23 -3.60 48.47
N ASP A 113 -11.17 -2.58 47.60
CA ASP A 113 -10.71 -2.66 46.20
C ASP A 113 -11.49 -3.70 45.36
N PRO A 114 -12.76 -3.41 45.00
CA PRO A 114 -13.63 -4.41 44.39
C PRO A 114 -13.14 -4.81 42.98
N GLU A 115 -12.92 -6.10 42.78
CA GLU A 115 -12.71 -6.67 41.45
C GLU A 115 -14.01 -6.61 40.65
N ILE A 116 -13.93 -6.19 39.39
CA ILE A 116 -15.09 -6.07 38.52
C ILE A 116 -15.25 -7.34 37.70
N GLU A 117 -16.36 -8.04 37.91
CA GLU A 117 -16.77 -9.19 37.12
C GLU A 117 -17.97 -8.86 36.23
N PHE A 118 -18.11 -9.61 35.13
CA PHE A 118 -19.23 -9.54 34.21
C PHE A 118 -19.90 -10.92 34.13
N HIS A 119 -21.09 -11.03 34.71
CA HIS A 119 -21.88 -12.25 34.73
C HIS A 119 -22.81 -12.28 33.51
N LEU A 120 -22.63 -13.28 32.64
CA LEU A 120 -23.53 -13.56 31.53
C LEU A 120 -24.61 -14.54 31.99
N GLU A 121 -25.86 -14.16 31.85
CA GLU A 121 -27.03 -14.95 32.23
C GLU A 121 -27.97 -15.15 31.03
N GLU A 122 -28.65 -16.29 30.97
CA GLU A 122 -29.53 -16.70 29.87
C GLU A 122 -30.96 -16.97 30.36
N HIS A 123 -31.97 -16.68 29.54
CA HIS A 123 -33.38 -16.93 29.84
C HIS A 123 -34.20 -17.27 28.60
N GLY A 124 -35.08 -18.27 28.73
CA GLY A 124 -36.11 -18.61 27.75
C GLY A 124 -35.58 -19.38 26.54
N ASP A 125 -36.49 -19.96 25.76
CA ASP A 125 -36.16 -20.70 24.54
C ASP A 125 -36.33 -19.84 23.27
N HIS A 126 -35.63 -20.22 22.20
CA HIS A 126 -35.83 -19.62 20.89
C HIS A 126 -37.19 -19.99 20.29
N ALA A 127 -37.86 -19.02 19.66
CA ALA A 127 -39.08 -19.30 18.90
C ALA A 127 -38.75 -19.98 17.55
N LEU A 128 -39.69 -20.78 17.02
CA LEU A 128 -39.45 -21.59 15.81
C LEU A 128 -39.47 -20.78 14.49
N THR A 129 -39.99 -19.56 14.50
CA THR A 129 -40.24 -18.76 13.30
C THR A 129 -39.06 -17.84 12.99
N ALA A 130 -38.26 -18.17 11.96
CA ALA A 130 -37.10 -17.35 11.56
C ALA A 130 -37.49 -16.08 10.78
N LEU A 131 -36.86 -14.94 11.10
CA LEU A 131 -36.98 -13.65 10.43
C LEU A 131 -35.65 -13.27 9.75
N PRO A 132 -35.67 -12.61 8.57
CA PRO A 132 -34.47 -12.15 7.89
C PRO A 132 -33.91 -10.91 8.61
N VAL A 133 -32.94 -11.10 9.49
CA VAL A 133 -32.26 -10.01 10.21
C VAL A 133 -30.93 -9.70 9.53
N ARG A 134 -30.72 -8.44 9.13
CA ARG A 134 -29.41 -7.97 8.63
C ARG A 134 -28.54 -7.54 9.81
N ARG A 135 -27.32 -8.09 9.89
CA ARG A 135 -26.34 -7.67 10.90
C ARG A 135 -25.73 -6.33 10.52
N ARG A 136 -25.78 -5.35 11.43
CA ARG A 136 -25.07 -4.07 11.34
C ARG A 136 -23.83 -4.14 12.26
N GLY A 137 -22.76 -3.42 11.90
CA GLY A 137 -21.48 -3.47 12.65
C GLY A 137 -20.65 -4.73 12.42
N ILE A 138 -19.48 -4.80 13.04
CA ILE A 138 -18.54 -5.93 12.93
C ILE A 138 -18.78 -6.90 14.08
N HIS A 139 -18.72 -8.20 13.79
CA HIS A 139 -18.93 -9.23 14.81
C HIS A 139 -17.85 -9.13 15.91
N PRO A 140 -18.19 -9.17 17.21
CA PRO A 140 -17.24 -8.96 18.31
C PRO A 140 -15.99 -9.84 18.25
N THR A 141 -16.13 -11.08 17.76
CA THR A 141 -14.99 -12.02 17.62
C THR A 141 -14.00 -11.63 16.52
N LEU A 142 -14.40 -10.77 15.58
CA LEU A 142 -13.55 -10.28 14.48
C LEU A 142 -13.09 -8.84 14.71
N THR A 143 -13.69 -8.10 15.65
CA THR A 143 -13.40 -6.68 15.86
C THR A 143 -11.92 -6.42 16.12
N GLU A 144 -11.29 -7.18 17.03
CA GLU A 144 -9.87 -6.99 17.36
C GLU A 144 -8.95 -7.22 16.14
N GLU A 145 -9.17 -8.30 15.39
CA GLU A 145 -8.38 -8.59 14.18
C GLU A 145 -8.62 -7.55 13.08
N VAL A 146 -9.89 -7.16 12.88
CA VAL A 146 -10.23 -6.15 11.88
C VAL A 146 -9.60 -4.81 12.24
N ASP A 147 -9.70 -4.37 13.49
CA ASP A 147 -9.14 -3.11 13.93
C ASP A 147 -7.62 -3.10 13.73
N ALA A 148 -6.93 -4.16 14.15
CA ALA A 148 -5.48 -4.28 13.94
C ALA A 148 -5.09 -4.21 12.45
N LEU A 149 -5.86 -4.86 11.56
CA LEU A 149 -5.60 -4.83 10.12
C LEU A 149 -5.93 -3.47 9.50
N LEU A 150 -6.99 -2.80 9.96
CA LEU A 150 -7.32 -1.44 9.54
C LEU A 150 -6.28 -0.43 10.02
N ASP A 151 -5.78 -0.57 11.25
CA ASP A 151 -4.68 0.22 11.83
C ASP A 151 -3.39 0.02 11.05
N MET A 152 -3.14 -1.21 10.58
CA MET A 152 -2.04 -1.53 9.64
C MET A 152 -2.25 -0.97 8.21
N GLY A 153 -3.36 -0.28 7.95
CA GLY A 153 -3.63 0.40 6.69
C GLY A 153 -4.28 -0.46 5.60
N TRP A 154 -4.80 -1.65 5.94
CA TRP A 154 -5.47 -2.50 4.95
C TRP A 154 -6.72 -1.83 4.38
N GLY A 155 -6.90 -1.91 3.06
CA GLY A 155 -8.13 -1.47 2.40
C GLY A 155 -9.27 -2.46 2.65
N ALA A 156 -10.51 -1.98 2.78
CA ALA A 156 -11.69 -2.80 3.07
C ALA A 156 -11.83 -4.01 2.14
N MET A 157 -11.60 -3.84 0.84
CA MET A 157 -11.67 -4.93 -0.14
C MET A 157 -10.56 -5.97 0.08
N GLN A 158 -9.32 -5.53 0.29
CA GLN A 158 -8.18 -6.42 0.53
C GLN A 158 -8.35 -7.19 1.84
N LEU A 159 -8.75 -6.49 2.91
CA LEU A 159 -9.03 -7.07 4.21
C LEU A 159 -10.16 -8.10 4.12
N ARG A 160 -11.26 -7.77 3.45
CA ARG A 160 -12.35 -8.73 3.24
C ARG A 160 -11.89 -9.97 2.47
N ASN A 161 -11.08 -9.81 1.43
CA ASN A 161 -10.54 -10.95 0.68
C ASN A 161 -9.63 -11.82 1.54
N LEU A 162 -8.78 -11.20 2.37
CA LEU A 162 -7.95 -11.90 3.34
C LEU A 162 -8.79 -12.72 4.31
N LEU A 163 -9.81 -12.12 4.94
CA LEU A 163 -10.68 -12.81 5.91
C LEU A 163 -11.46 -13.96 5.25
N ASN A 164 -11.98 -13.77 4.03
CA ASN A 164 -12.63 -14.85 3.28
C ASN A 164 -11.66 -16.00 2.98
N HIS A 165 -10.41 -15.69 2.62
CA HIS A 165 -9.40 -16.71 2.36
C HIS A 165 -8.99 -17.45 3.66
N LYS A 166 -8.76 -16.69 4.74
CA LYS A 166 -8.37 -17.21 6.05
C LYS A 166 -9.43 -18.16 6.62
N TYR A 167 -10.70 -17.82 6.46
CA TYR A 167 -11.82 -18.59 7.00
C TYR A 167 -12.47 -19.53 6.00
N ARG A 168 -11.85 -19.77 4.83
CA ARG A 168 -12.45 -20.56 3.73
C ARG A 168 -12.97 -21.95 4.15
N ASP A 169 -12.33 -22.57 5.13
CA ASP A 169 -12.63 -23.92 5.62
C ASP A 169 -13.52 -23.92 6.88
N ASP A 170 -13.95 -22.74 7.35
CA ASP A 170 -14.83 -22.54 8.51
C ASP A 170 -16.15 -21.85 8.08
N PRO A 171 -17.20 -22.63 7.76
CA PRO A 171 -18.48 -22.09 7.32
C PRO A 171 -19.17 -21.18 8.33
N ARG A 172 -18.90 -21.34 9.63
CA ARG A 172 -19.45 -20.47 10.68
C ARG A 172 -18.77 -19.11 10.65
N ARG A 173 -17.44 -19.08 10.55
CA ARG A 173 -16.69 -17.82 10.47
C ARG A 173 -16.90 -17.07 9.15
N LEU A 174 -17.07 -17.77 8.03
CA LEU A 174 -17.40 -17.12 6.75
C LEU A 174 -18.69 -16.31 6.79
N ARG A 175 -19.72 -16.80 7.52
CA ARG A 175 -21.02 -16.11 7.64
C ARG A 175 -20.92 -14.77 8.37
N ILE A 176 -19.91 -14.60 9.21
CA ILE A 176 -19.73 -13.40 10.04
C ILE A 176 -18.65 -12.45 9.49
N VAL A 177 -18.02 -12.78 8.35
CA VAL A 177 -17.04 -11.90 7.70
C VAL A 177 -17.70 -10.57 7.34
N PRO A 178 -17.13 -9.42 7.77
CA PRO A 178 -17.70 -8.12 7.47
C PRO A 178 -17.75 -7.82 5.97
N THR A 179 -18.78 -7.09 5.56
CA THR A 179 -18.87 -6.48 4.24
C THR A 179 -17.87 -5.34 4.09
N CYS A 180 -17.52 -4.97 2.84
CA CYS A 180 -16.63 -3.82 2.60
C CYS A 180 -17.16 -2.54 3.25
N LYS A 181 -18.47 -2.29 3.18
CA LYS A 181 -19.12 -1.13 3.79
C LYS A 181 -18.96 -1.11 5.32
N GLN A 182 -19.08 -2.26 5.98
CA GLN A 182 -18.84 -2.37 7.43
C GLN A 182 -17.38 -2.06 7.78
N LEU A 183 -16.42 -2.53 6.97
CA LEU A 183 -15.00 -2.25 7.16
C LEU A 183 -14.66 -0.77 6.91
N GLU A 184 -15.26 -0.15 5.89
CA GLU A 184 -15.11 1.30 5.61
C GLU A 184 -15.66 2.15 6.75
N ASN A 185 -16.85 1.81 7.25
CA ASN A 185 -17.46 2.50 8.39
C ASN A 185 -16.62 2.31 9.66
N ARG A 186 -16.09 1.10 9.90
CA ARG A 186 -15.19 0.84 11.04
C ARG A 186 -13.90 1.65 10.92
N LYS A 187 -13.31 1.73 9.72
CA LYS A 187 -12.14 2.57 9.49
C LYS A 187 -12.44 4.03 9.81
N ALA A 188 -13.55 4.57 9.31
CA ALA A 188 -13.97 5.94 9.59
C ALA A 188 -14.18 6.21 11.10
N PHE A 189 -14.65 5.21 11.85
CA PHE A 189 -14.71 5.28 13.30
C PHE A 189 -13.34 5.39 13.96
N LEU A 190 -12.43 4.47 13.62
CA LEU A 190 -11.08 4.44 14.20
C LEU A 190 -10.34 5.74 13.89
N VAL A 191 -10.52 6.27 12.67
CA VAL A 191 -10.01 7.58 12.26
C VAL A 191 -10.51 8.70 13.16
N ARG A 192 -11.83 8.76 13.42
CA ARG A 192 -12.46 9.78 14.28
C ARG A 192 -12.08 9.63 15.76
N SER A 193 -11.87 8.40 16.21
CA SER A 193 -11.64 8.07 17.62
C SER A 193 -10.17 8.10 18.02
N SER A 194 -9.24 8.21 17.06
CA SER A 194 -7.81 8.26 17.35
C SER A 194 -7.44 9.58 18.05
N PRO A 195 -7.04 9.55 19.33
CA PRO A 195 -6.78 10.77 20.12
C PRO A 195 -5.58 11.57 19.59
N ASN A 196 -4.64 10.91 18.90
CA ASN A 196 -3.44 11.52 18.32
C ASN A 196 -3.59 11.81 16.82
N GLY A 197 -4.80 11.67 16.28
CA GLY A 197 -5.06 11.69 14.85
C GLY A 197 -4.70 10.35 14.18
N TRP A 198 -5.31 10.11 13.01
CA TRP A 198 -5.08 8.89 12.23
C TRP A 198 -3.88 9.03 11.30
N GLU A 199 -3.65 10.24 10.76
CA GLU A 199 -2.57 10.54 9.81
C GLU A 199 -1.66 11.63 10.36
N VAL A 200 -0.36 11.45 10.20
CA VAL A 200 0.62 12.50 10.53
C VAL A 200 0.67 13.53 9.40
N LYS A 201 -0.14 14.59 9.52
CA LYS A 201 -0.20 15.70 8.54
C LYS A 201 0.62 16.92 8.95
N ASN A 202 0.90 17.08 10.24
CA ASN A 202 1.55 18.26 10.80
C ASN A 202 3.04 17.99 11.05
N HIS A 203 3.90 18.82 10.44
CA HIS A 203 5.35 18.80 10.63
C HIS A 203 5.74 18.91 12.11
N ALA A 204 5.08 19.77 12.89
CA ALA A 204 5.40 19.95 14.30
C ALA A 204 5.14 18.69 15.13
N THR A 205 4.00 18.04 14.90
CA THR A 205 3.64 16.77 15.56
C THR A 205 4.60 15.65 15.17
N PHE A 206 4.97 15.56 13.89
CA PHE A 206 5.95 14.61 13.41
C PHE A 206 7.32 14.81 14.05
N THR A 207 7.80 16.06 14.09
CA THR A 207 9.11 16.39 14.67
C THR A 207 9.14 16.10 16.16
N ALA A 208 8.05 16.41 16.88
CA ALA A 208 7.92 16.07 18.29
C ALA A 208 7.92 14.56 18.53
N TRP A 209 7.24 13.78 17.68
CA TRP A 209 7.30 12.32 17.75
C TRP A 209 8.71 11.79 17.44
N ALA A 210 9.37 12.30 16.40
CA ALA A 210 10.69 11.86 15.99
C ALA A 210 11.74 12.17 17.06
N SER A 211 11.65 13.33 17.71
CA SER A 211 12.57 13.72 18.78
C SER A 211 12.48 12.79 20.00
N THR A 212 11.31 12.19 20.29
CA THR A 212 11.19 11.18 21.37
C THR A 212 11.96 9.89 21.11
N LYS A 213 12.39 9.65 19.86
CA LYS A 213 13.02 8.39 19.43
C LYS A 213 14.39 8.60 18.81
N ILE A 214 14.90 9.83 18.80
CA ILE A 214 16.15 10.13 18.14
C ILE A 214 17.32 9.47 18.89
N CYS A 215 18.11 8.69 18.17
CA CYS A 215 19.34 8.09 18.68
C CYS A 215 20.51 8.89 18.15
N SER A 216 21.05 9.76 18.99
CA SER A 216 22.02 10.77 18.61
C SER A 216 23.45 10.41 18.98
N THR A 217 23.64 9.59 20.01
CA THR A 217 24.97 9.23 20.56
C THR A 217 25.20 7.73 20.61
N ARG A 218 26.47 7.34 20.77
CA ARG A 218 26.88 5.95 20.98
C ARG A 218 26.36 5.37 22.29
N ASP A 219 26.41 6.14 23.37
CA ASP A 219 25.93 5.71 24.69
C ASP A 219 24.41 5.43 24.66
N GLU A 220 23.62 6.25 23.97
CA GLU A 220 22.19 6.00 23.76
C GLU A 220 21.95 4.70 22.97
N PHE A 221 22.76 4.46 21.94
CA PHE A 221 22.64 3.26 21.11
C PHE A 221 23.01 2.00 21.91
N ASP A 222 24.10 2.05 22.68
CA ASP A 222 24.64 0.93 23.45
C ASP A 222 24.02 0.77 24.85
N SER A 223 23.10 1.66 25.24
CA SER A 223 22.28 1.53 26.46
C SER A 223 21.55 0.19 26.57
N ILE A 224 21.29 -0.45 25.42
CA ILE A 224 20.81 -1.83 25.31
C ILE A 224 21.87 -2.63 24.55
N SER A 225 22.56 -3.51 25.27
CA SER A 225 23.69 -4.29 24.77
C SER A 225 23.43 -5.79 24.72
N ASP A 226 22.49 -6.30 25.52
CA ASP A 226 22.10 -7.72 25.48
C ASP A 226 21.40 -8.04 24.16
N PRO A 227 21.98 -8.90 23.29
CA PRO A 227 21.35 -9.28 22.03
C PRO A 227 20.01 -9.97 22.18
N ALA A 228 19.73 -10.58 23.34
CA ALA A 228 18.46 -11.25 23.64
C ALA A 228 17.37 -10.29 24.14
N ASP A 229 17.71 -9.04 24.46
CA ASP A 229 16.73 -8.05 24.90
C ASP A 229 15.75 -7.73 23.76
N ARG A 230 14.45 -7.77 24.06
CA ARG A 230 13.37 -7.40 23.14
C ARG A 230 13.47 -5.94 22.69
N MET A 231 14.04 -5.05 23.52
CA MET A 231 14.22 -3.63 23.21
C MET A 231 15.28 -3.40 22.13
N MET A 232 16.02 -4.44 21.72
CA MET A 232 16.90 -4.40 20.55
C MET A 232 16.16 -4.17 19.24
N ASP A 233 14.88 -4.55 19.19
CA ASP A 233 14.00 -4.40 18.03
C ASP A 233 13.16 -3.12 18.07
N ASP A 234 13.28 -2.32 19.14
CA ASP A 234 12.57 -1.04 19.26
C ASP A 234 13.00 -0.06 18.15
N MET A 235 12.01 0.64 17.60
CA MET A 235 12.25 1.65 16.57
C MET A 235 13.02 2.84 17.15
N ILE A 236 14.15 3.14 16.53
CA ILE A 236 14.94 4.34 16.76
C ILE A 236 14.98 5.20 15.50
N VAL A 237 15.05 6.52 15.69
CA VAL A 237 15.18 7.51 14.62
C VAL A 237 16.64 7.92 14.51
N LEU A 238 17.23 7.79 13.33
CA LEU A 238 18.61 8.22 13.06
C LEU A 238 18.69 9.68 12.60
N ASP A 239 17.66 10.14 11.89
CA ASP A 239 17.51 11.50 11.42
C ASP A 239 16.06 11.78 11.02
N ALA A 240 15.61 13.02 11.23
CA ALA A 240 14.35 13.54 10.71
C ALA A 240 14.67 14.81 9.92
N PHE A 241 14.22 14.88 8.67
CA PHE A 241 14.61 15.93 7.73
C PHE A 241 13.42 16.38 6.90
N SER A 242 13.61 17.47 6.17
CA SER A 242 12.57 18.06 5.34
C SER A 242 13.15 18.68 4.08
N PHE A 243 12.49 18.50 2.94
CA PHE A 243 12.83 19.20 1.70
C PHE A 243 11.74 20.22 1.35
N GLY A 244 12.15 21.39 0.88
CA GLY A 244 11.22 22.35 0.27
C GLY A 244 10.80 21.82 -1.10
N SER A 245 9.49 21.62 -1.31
CA SER A 245 8.99 21.38 -2.67
C SER A 245 9.15 22.66 -3.49
N VAL A 246 9.79 22.57 -4.65
CA VAL A 246 9.89 23.70 -5.59
C VAL A 246 8.62 23.83 -6.45
N ASP A 247 7.77 22.80 -6.56
CA ASP A 247 6.58 22.89 -7.38
C ASP A 247 5.40 22.08 -6.82
N THR A 248 4.23 22.72 -6.83
CA THR A 248 2.89 22.29 -6.39
C THR A 248 2.58 22.49 -4.90
N GLU A 249 1.34 22.92 -4.66
CA GLU A 249 0.64 23.38 -3.44
C GLU A 249 0.82 22.54 -2.14
N SER A 250 1.62 21.47 -2.15
CA SER A 250 2.01 20.69 -0.98
C SER A 250 3.16 21.38 -0.23
N GLY A 251 2.93 21.70 1.04
CA GLY A 251 3.95 22.24 1.95
C GLY A 251 5.19 21.36 2.09
N THR A 252 6.18 21.84 2.84
CA THR A 252 7.44 21.15 3.15
C THR A 252 7.23 19.67 3.46
N SER A 253 7.87 18.76 2.71
CA SER A 253 7.84 17.33 3.05
C SER A 253 8.65 17.11 4.32
N PHE A 254 8.15 16.29 5.23
CA PHE A 254 8.89 15.83 6.40
C PHE A 254 9.07 14.33 6.29
N ASP A 255 10.29 13.89 6.51
CA ASP A 255 10.78 12.56 6.17
C ASP A 255 11.68 12.06 7.31
N VAL A 256 11.80 10.73 7.47
CA VAL A 256 12.53 10.14 8.61
C VAL A 256 13.32 8.90 8.21
N LEU A 257 14.49 8.74 8.81
CA LEU A 257 15.30 7.53 8.76
C LEU A 257 15.14 6.77 10.07
N VAL A 258 14.64 5.54 9.97
CA VAL A 258 14.38 4.68 11.13
C VAL A 258 15.14 3.37 11.00
N THR A 259 15.47 2.78 12.14
CA THR A 259 16.03 1.43 12.23
C THR A 259 15.73 0.86 13.62
N SER A 260 16.28 -0.31 13.93
CA SER A 260 16.41 -0.81 15.30
C SER A 260 17.89 -1.02 15.63
N ARG A 261 18.20 -1.20 16.91
CA ARG A 261 19.58 -1.50 17.34
C ARG A 261 20.09 -2.79 16.73
N ARG A 262 19.22 -3.80 16.60
CA ARG A 262 19.57 -5.07 15.96
C ARG A 262 19.84 -4.90 14.48
N VAL A 263 18.94 -4.23 13.76
CA VAL A 263 19.04 -4.07 12.30
C VAL A 263 20.24 -3.20 11.93
N PHE A 264 20.48 -2.08 12.63
CA PHE A 264 21.60 -1.19 12.29
C PHE A 264 22.97 -1.83 12.51
N ARG A 265 23.09 -2.75 13.48
CA ARG A 265 24.33 -3.53 13.71
C ARG A 265 24.72 -4.45 12.55
N ASN A 266 23.82 -4.71 11.60
CA ASN A 266 24.16 -5.45 10.37
C ASN A 266 25.28 -4.78 9.57
N ILE A 267 25.44 -3.45 9.67
CA ILE A 267 26.55 -2.72 9.02
C ILE A 267 27.91 -3.26 9.48
N VAL A 268 28.06 -3.60 10.77
CA VAL A 268 29.32 -4.12 11.32
C VAL A 268 29.67 -5.47 10.69
N THR A 269 28.68 -6.36 10.55
CA THR A 269 28.86 -7.65 9.88
C THR A 269 29.21 -7.46 8.41
N CYS A 270 28.48 -6.60 7.69
CA CYS A 270 28.76 -6.33 6.29
C CYS A 270 30.17 -5.73 6.08
N ALA A 271 30.59 -4.79 6.94
CA ALA A 271 31.92 -4.17 6.84
C ALA A 271 33.05 -5.16 7.14
N ARG A 272 32.82 -6.11 8.06
CA ARG A 272 33.75 -7.21 8.32
C ARG A 272 33.89 -8.14 7.12
N ASP A 273 32.77 -8.52 6.50
CA ASP A 273 32.73 -9.56 5.47
C ASP A 273 33.12 -9.04 4.07
N GLN A 274 32.82 -7.78 3.77
CA GLN A 274 33.00 -7.18 2.44
C GLN A 274 34.08 -6.09 2.40
N GLY A 275 34.63 -5.70 3.55
CA GLY A 275 35.61 -4.63 3.69
C GLY A 275 35.00 -3.23 3.87
N GLN A 276 35.85 -2.20 3.85
CA GLN A 276 35.47 -0.81 4.14
C GLN A 276 35.09 0.02 2.90
N GLN A 277 34.77 -0.60 1.77
CA GLN A 277 34.30 0.10 0.57
C GLN A 277 32.97 -0.51 0.11
N LEU A 278 32.00 -0.48 1.01
CA LEU A 278 30.64 -0.94 0.73
C LEU A 278 29.91 0.06 -0.18
N VAL A 279 29.07 -0.49 -1.04
CA VAL A 279 28.08 0.25 -1.82
C VAL A 279 26.71 -0.09 -1.24
N CYS A 280 25.94 0.90 -0.76
CA CYS A 280 24.58 0.62 -0.30
C CYS A 280 23.71 0.23 -1.50
N SER A 281 22.89 -0.80 -1.29
CA SER A 281 21.84 -1.22 -2.21
C SER A 281 20.48 -0.89 -1.59
N THR A 282 19.49 -0.69 -2.45
CA THR A 282 18.07 -0.63 -2.05
C THR A 282 17.36 -1.85 -2.63
N ASP A 283 16.55 -2.52 -1.80
CA ASP A 283 15.82 -3.73 -2.23
C ASP A 283 14.52 -3.43 -2.98
N GLY A 284 14.11 -2.16 -2.97
CA GLY A 284 12.92 -1.69 -3.64
C GLY A 284 12.40 -0.40 -3.02
N THR A 285 11.34 0.11 -3.63
CA THR A 285 10.53 1.19 -3.08
C THR A 285 9.14 0.66 -2.84
N TYR A 286 8.63 0.80 -1.63
CA TYR A 286 7.32 0.33 -1.22
C TYR A 286 6.42 1.54 -0.95
N MET A 287 5.44 1.78 -1.83
CA MET A 287 4.41 2.77 -1.55
C MET A 287 3.47 2.23 -0.48
N LEU A 288 3.40 2.91 0.66
CA LEU A 288 2.43 2.61 1.68
C LEU A 288 1.06 3.10 1.21
N HIS A 289 0.07 2.22 1.29
CA HIS A 289 -1.33 2.57 1.04
C HIS A 289 -1.85 3.68 1.97
N PHE A 290 -1.13 3.92 3.06
CA PHE A 290 -1.51 4.84 4.10
C PHE A 290 -0.68 6.13 4.09
N GLY A 291 -1.37 7.27 4.09
CA GLY A 291 -0.75 8.58 4.21
C GLY A 291 0.16 8.98 3.05
N GLY A 292 0.19 8.30 1.92
CA GLY A 292 1.05 8.67 0.78
C GLY A 292 2.55 8.61 1.09
N TRP A 293 2.93 7.73 2.03
CA TRP A 293 4.32 7.50 2.38
C TRP A 293 4.94 6.48 1.45
N THR A 294 6.24 6.61 1.27
CA THR A 294 7.07 5.71 0.52
C THR A 294 8.18 5.21 1.44
N VAL A 295 8.33 3.89 1.55
CA VAL A 295 9.41 3.24 2.28
C VAL A 295 10.49 2.80 1.31
N VAL A 296 11.73 3.10 1.65
CA VAL A 296 12.92 2.65 0.93
C VAL A 296 13.87 2.03 1.93
N ASP A 297 14.20 0.75 1.77
CA ASP A 297 15.19 0.10 2.62
C ASP A 297 16.61 0.33 2.05
N CYS A 298 17.56 0.68 2.91
CA CYS A 298 19.00 0.72 2.58
C CYS A 298 19.70 -0.40 3.34
N GLY A 299 20.55 -1.11 2.61
CA GLY A 299 21.27 -2.28 3.10
C GLY A 299 22.43 -2.65 2.19
N SER A 300 22.94 -3.85 2.37
CA SER A 300 23.86 -4.48 1.40
C SER A 300 23.30 -5.81 0.94
N SER A 301 23.85 -6.35 -0.13
CA SER A 301 23.62 -7.74 -0.53
C SER A 301 24.74 -8.62 0.03
N ALA A 302 24.38 -9.67 0.74
CA ALA A 302 25.33 -10.70 1.19
C ALA A 302 25.01 -12.04 0.53
N VAL A 303 26.04 -12.88 0.37
CA VAL A 303 25.90 -14.22 -0.20
C VAL A 303 25.73 -15.21 0.95
N PHE A 304 24.62 -15.93 0.96
CA PHE A 304 24.34 -16.97 1.94
C PHE A 304 24.39 -18.34 1.27
N TRP A 305 24.90 -19.33 1.99
CA TRP A 305 24.76 -20.73 1.60
C TRP A 305 23.42 -21.26 2.13
N ASP A 306 22.49 -21.55 1.21
CA ASP A 306 21.17 -22.08 1.55
C ASP A 306 20.77 -23.16 0.53
N ARG A 307 20.16 -24.25 1.00
CA ARG A 307 19.68 -25.36 0.16
C ARG A 307 20.68 -25.82 -0.92
N ASN A 308 21.94 -26.01 -0.53
CA ASN A 308 23.06 -26.41 -1.41
C ASN A 308 23.37 -25.42 -2.57
N SER A 309 23.01 -24.14 -2.44
CA SER A 309 23.42 -23.11 -3.40
C SER A 309 23.80 -21.80 -2.70
N TYR A 310 24.61 -21.00 -3.40
CA TYR A 310 24.88 -19.62 -3.00
C TYR A 310 23.74 -18.73 -3.48
N VAL A 311 23.11 -18.03 -2.53
CA VAL A 311 21.99 -17.14 -2.80
C VAL A 311 22.34 -15.74 -2.30
N HIS A 312 22.21 -14.74 -3.17
CA HIS A 312 22.28 -13.35 -2.76
C HIS A 312 21.01 -12.99 -1.98
N ARG A 313 21.18 -12.43 -0.78
CA ARG A 313 20.08 -11.88 0.01
C ARG A 313 20.39 -10.47 0.43
N PHE A 314 19.35 -9.65 0.45
CA PHE A 314 19.43 -8.31 1.00
C PHE A 314 19.54 -8.37 2.53
N VAL A 315 20.44 -7.56 3.08
CA VAL A 315 20.68 -7.39 4.51
C VAL A 315 20.35 -5.94 4.85
N PRO A 316 19.18 -5.67 5.47
CA PRO A 316 18.74 -4.31 5.74
C PRO A 316 19.58 -3.66 6.84
N TRP A 317 19.79 -2.36 6.73
CA TRP A 317 20.46 -1.53 7.75
C TRP A 317 19.51 -0.49 8.35
N LEU A 318 18.71 0.15 7.50
CA LEU A 318 17.70 1.12 7.90
C LEU A 318 16.61 1.25 6.84
N SER A 319 15.52 1.91 7.20
CA SER A 319 14.42 2.26 6.30
C SER A 319 14.22 3.77 6.29
N MET A 320 14.03 4.34 5.10
CA MET A 320 13.67 5.74 4.89
C MET A 320 12.18 5.83 4.59
N PHE A 321 11.47 6.65 5.35
CA PHE A 321 10.07 7.00 5.11
C PHE A 321 10.01 8.41 4.53
N VAL A 322 9.59 8.52 3.27
CA VAL A 322 9.52 9.79 2.54
C VAL A 322 8.15 10.04 1.93
N ARG A 323 7.74 11.29 1.83
CA ARG A 323 6.54 11.70 1.07
C ARG A 323 6.77 11.68 -0.44
N SER A 324 8.00 11.94 -0.85
CA SER A 324 8.41 11.91 -2.26
C SER A 324 9.84 11.40 -2.35
N GLU A 325 10.05 10.40 -3.19
CA GLU A 325 11.38 9.85 -3.47
C GLU A 325 12.15 10.84 -4.37
N SER A 326 13.27 11.36 -3.87
CA SER A 326 14.12 12.33 -4.59
C SER A 326 15.60 12.00 -4.45
N THR A 327 16.41 12.50 -5.38
CA THR A 327 17.88 12.39 -5.31
C THR A 327 18.43 12.97 -4.00
N ASP A 328 17.81 14.03 -3.49
CA ASP A 328 18.21 14.64 -2.23
C ASP A 328 17.87 13.76 -1.03
N ALA A 329 16.73 13.05 -1.06
CA ALA A 329 16.36 12.06 -0.05
C ALA A 329 17.37 10.91 0.01
N TYR A 330 17.75 10.36 -1.15
CA TYR A 330 18.79 9.33 -1.22
C TYR A 330 20.15 9.81 -0.71
N ARG A 331 20.56 11.02 -1.11
CA ARG A 331 21.82 11.60 -0.64
C ARG A 331 21.81 11.79 0.87
N ARG A 332 20.69 12.24 1.43
CA ARG A 332 20.50 12.37 2.89
C ARG A 332 20.55 11.01 3.58
N MET A 333 19.84 10.02 3.06
CA MET A 333 19.84 8.65 3.58
C MET A 333 21.25 8.10 3.68
N PHE A 334 21.98 8.03 2.56
CA PHE A 334 23.35 7.48 2.57
C PHE A 334 24.31 8.33 3.42
N GLY A 335 24.17 9.65 3.40
CA GLY A 335 24.97 10.55 4.22
C GLY A 335 24.79 10.30 5.71
N VAL A 336 23.54 10.13 6.17
CA VAL A 336 23.24 9.79 7.57
C VAL A 336 23.73 8.39 7.90
N THR A 337 23.52 7.38 7.04
CA THR A 337 24.06 6.03 7.26
C THR A 337 25.57 6.09 7.48
N LYS A 338 26.29 6.82 6.61
CA LYS A 338 27.73 7.03 6.71
C LYS A 338 28.14 7.66 8.04
N ALA A 339 27.52 8.78 8.40
CA ALA A 339 27.82 9.51 9.61
C ALA A 339 27.50 8.70 10.88
N ARG A 340 26.38 7.98 10.89
CA ARG A 340 25.94 7.18 12.05
C ARG A 340 26.79 5.93 12.24
N ALA A 341 27.21 5.24 11.17
CA ALA A 341 28.11 4.10 11.36
C ALA A 341 29.51 4.53 11.84
N ALA A 342 30.01 5.68 11.36
CA ALA A 342 31.26 6.25 11.87
C ALA A 342 31.14 6.59 13.37
N LEU A 343 30.04 7.24 13.78
CA LEU A 343 29.81 7.62 15.16
C LEU A 343 29.58 6.43 16.11
N LEU A 344 28.79 5.44 15.67
CA LEU A 344 28.33 4.35 16.53
C LEU A 344 29.26 3.14 16.54
N PHE A 345 30.00 2.91 15.44
CA PHE A 345 30.80 1.71 15.23
C PHE A 345 32.25 1.97 14.82
N ASP A 346 32.70 3.23 14.78
CA ASP A 346 34.04 3.63 14.35
C ASP A 346 34.37 3.19 12.90
N LEU A 347 33.34 3.09 12.05
CA LEU A 347 33.45 2.67 10.66
C LEU A 347 33.65 3.89 9.74
N GLU A 348 34.80 4.55 9.84
CA GLU A 348 35.15 5.65 8.94
C GLU A 348 35.31 5.18 7.49
N GLY A 349 34.81 5.97 6.55
CA GLY A 349 34.99 5.69 5.12
C GLY A 349 34.26 4.45 4.57
N PHE A 350 33.54 3.69 5.42
CA PHE A 350 32.99 2.39 5.05
C PHE A 350 32.04 2.40 3.83
N LEU A 351 31.40 3.54 3.59
CA LEU A 351 30.42 3.74 2.52
C LEU A 351 30.93 4.76 1.50
N ASP A 352 30.99 4.34 0.23
CA ASP A 352 31.20 5.24 -0.89
C ASP A 352 29.85 5.86 -1.31
N LEU A 353 29.68 7.15 -1.00
CA LEU A 353 28.47 7.90 -1.31
C LEU A 353 28.26 8.05 -2.81
N ASN A 354 29.32 8.25 -3.59
CA ASN A 354 29.19 8.47 -5.03
C ASN A 354 28.80 7.16 -5.74
N ALA A 355 29.45 6.05 -5.37
CA ALA A 355 29.08 4.74 -5.88
C ALA A 355 27.64 4.36 -5.47
N SER A 356 27.24 4.63 -4.22
CA SER A 356 25.88 4.34 -3.74
C SER A 356 24.83 5.21 -4.43
N MET A 357 25.13 6.48 -4.72
CA MET A 357 24.24 7.35 -5.50
C MET A 357 24.12 6.89 -6.96
N ALA A 358 25.19 6.34 -7.54
CA ALA A 358 25.18 5.81 -8.90
C ALA A 358 24.35 4.51 -9.03
N SER A 359 24.20 3.75 -7.94
CA SER A 359 23.35 2.54 -7.92
C SER A 359 21.87 2.83 -7.67
N VAL A 360 21.49 4.06 -7.29
CA VAL A 360 20.08 4.42 -7.13
C VAL A 360 19.39 4.33 -8.50
N PRO A 361 18.28 3.57 -8.62
CA PRO A 361 17.53 3.53 -9.87
C PRO A 361 17.01 4.93 -10.19
N VAL A 362 17.46 5.52 -11.30
CA VAL A 362 16.95 6.79 -11.81
C VAL A 362 15.48 6.59 -12.19
N ARG A 363 14.56 6.80 -11.25
CA ARG A 363 13.14 6.91 -11.55
C ARG A 363 12.96 8.20 -12.33
N ARG A 364 12.75 8.08 -13.65
CA ARG A 364 12.13 9.16 -14.42
C ARG A 364 10.80 9.48 -13.72
N ALA A 365 10.49 10.77 -13.55
CA ALA A 365 9.20 11.22 -13.00
C ALA A 365 8.07 10.40 -13.63
N PRO A 366 7.02 10.02 -12.87
CA PRO A 366 5.93 9.22 -13.40
C PRO A 366 5.38 9.94 -14.63
N GLY A 367 5.72 9.45 -15.82
CA GLY A 367 5.05 9.85 -17.03
C GLY A 367 3.59 9.55 -16.76
N ARG A 368 2.74 10.58 -16.85
CA ARG A 368 1.27 10.47 -16.78
C ARG A 368 0.88 9.12 -17.37
N PRO A 369 0.20 8.23 -16.63
CA PRO A 369 -0.27 6.98 -17.19
C PRO A 369 -0.96 7.32 -18.51
N PRO A 370 -0.54 6.74 -19.65
CA PRO A 370 -1.24 6.96 -20.89
C PRO A 370 -2.71 6.65 -20.62
N ASN A 371 -3.61 7.54 -21.04
CA ASN A 371 -5.05 7.30 -20.92
C ASN A 371 -5.33 5.86 -21.35
N ARG A 372 -6.10 5.12 -20.54
CA ARG A 372 -6.49 3.75 -20.87
C ARG A 372 -7.05 3.76 -22.28
N ARG A 373 -6.38 3.01 -23.17
CA ARG A 373 -6.74 2.93 -24.58
C ARG A 373 -8.14 2.30 -24.69
N PRO A 374 -9.04 2.83 -25.52
CA PRO A 374 -10.32 2.19 -25.81
C PRO A 374 -10.08 0.78 -26.35
N ALA A 375 -10.97 -0.17 -26.04
CA ALA A 375 -10.87 -1.58 -26.42
C ALA A 375 -10.80 -1.85 -27.93
N LEU A 376 -10.94 -0.81 -28.77
CA LEU A 376 -10.88 -0.87 -30.23
C LEU A 376 -9.56 -0.34 -30.81
N ALA A 377 -8.62 0.13 -29.99
CA ALA A 377 -7.31 0.53 -30.46
C ALA A 377 -6.48 -0.73 -30.81
N ARG A 378 -6.31 -1.03 -32.11
CA ARG A 378 -5.35 -2.03 -32.56
C ARG A 378 -3.95 -1.41 -32.53
N GLU A 379 -3.10 -1.92 -31.66
CA GLU A 379 -1.65 -1.69 -31.73
C GLU A 379 -1.13 -2.32 -33.02
N SER A 380 -0.52 -1.53 -33.90
CA SER A 380 0.53 -2.07 -34.76
C SER A 380 1.71 -2.39 -33.84
N ARG A 381 2.21 -3.63 -33.87
CA ARG A 381 3.29 -4.15 -33.01
C ARG A 381 4.62 -3.37 -33.10
N GLU A 382 4.69 -2.33 -33.92
CA GLU A 382 5.93 -1.73 -34.40
C GLU A 382 6.10 -0.24 -34.03
N GLU A 383 5.08 0.41 -33.44
CA GLU A 383 5.17 1.83 -33.02
C GLU A 383 6.33 2.03 -32.02
N GLY A 384 7.41 2.66 -32.50
CA GLY A 384 8.62 2.97 -31.71
C GLY A 384 9.66 1.84 -31.63
N TYR A 385 9.44 0.68 -32.27
CA TYR A 385 10.47 -0.36 -32.36
C TYR A 385 11.63 0.07 -33.27
N PHE A 386 11.31 0.63 -34.44
CA PHE A 386 12.29 1.06 -35.45
C PHE A 386 12.73 2.53 -35.30
N ASN A 387 12.67 3.09 -34.09
CA ASN A 387 13.19 4.44 -33.83
C ASN A 387 14.72 4.47 -34.00
N VAL A 388 15.26 5.48 -34.69
CA VAL A 388 16.68 5.57 -35.07
C VAL A 388 17.62 5.48 -33.87
N ASP A 389 17.40 6.24 -32.79
CA ASP A 389 18.27 6.21 -31.60
C ASP A 389 18.32 4.84 -30.93
N ARG A 390 17.18 4.14 -30.95
CA ARG A 390 17.06 2.79 -30.41
C ARG A 390 17.80 1.79 -31.31
N LEU A 391 17.66 1.91 -32.62
CA LEU A 391 18.32 1.05 -33.60
C LEU A 391 19.84 1.19 -33.55
N VAL A 392 20.36 2.42 -33.44
CA VAL A 392 21.80 2.66 -33.28
C VAL A 392 22.35 1.91 -32.05
N ARG A 393 21.69 2.04 -30.89
CA ARG A 393 22.09 1.30 -29.69
C ARG A 393 22.01 -0.20 -29.88
N LEU A 394 20.95 -0.69 -30.53
CA LEU A 394 20.76 -2.11 -30.82
C LEU A 394 21.87 -2.66 -31.70
N PHE A 395 22.25 -1.96 -32.77
CA PHE A 395 23.27 -2.39 -33.72
C PHE A 395 24.66 -2.40 -33.08
N LEU A 396 24.98 -1.43 -32.22
CA LEU A 396 26.25 -1.41 -31.49
C LEU A 396 26.34 -2.49 -30.40
N GLN A 397 25.23 -2.79 -29.71
CA GLN A 397 25.19 -3.86 -28.70
C GLN A 397 25.12 -5.26 -29.30
N ARG A 398 24.46 -5.41 -30.45
CA ARG A 398 24.27 -6.70 -31.14
C ARG A 398 24.47 -6.54 -32.65
N PRO A 399 25.73 -6.51 -33.13
CA PRO A 399 26.03 -6.25 -34.54
C PRO A 399 25.45 -7.25 -35.54
N GLY A 400 25.18 -8.48 -35.09
CA GLY A 400 24.53 -9.51 -35.92
C GLY A 400 23.01 -9.44 -35.97
N GLN A 401 22.37 -8.65 -35.09
CA GLN A 401 20.91 -8.52 -35.04
C GLN A 401 20.24 -8.05 -36.35
N PRO A 402 20.80 -7.06 -37.09
CA PRO A 402 20.17 -6.58 -38.32
C PRO A 402 20.42 -7.48 -39.53
N LEU A 403 21.09 -8.62 -39.41
CA LEU A 403 21.28 -9.53 -40.55
C LEU A 403 19.91 -9.97 -41.11
N LYS A 404 19.81 -9.99 -42.45
CA LYS A 404 18.59 -10.27 -43.23
C LYS A 404 17.48 -9.23 -43.10
N TRP A 405 17.69 -8.12 -42.40
CA TRP A 405 16.71 -7.05 -42.34
C TRP A 405 16.65 -6.31 -43.67
N LYS A 406 15.45 -5.86 -44.05
CA LYS A 406 15.23 -5.04 -45.23
C LYS A 406 15.44 -3.56 -44.90
N VAL A 407 16.04 -2.84 -45.85
CA VAL A 407 16.28 -1.40 -45.77
C VAL A 407 15.85 -0.73 -47.06
N ILE A 408 15.68 0.59 -47.01
CA ILE A 408 15.41 1.40 -48.20
C ILE A 408 16.45 2.49 -48.33
N ALA A 409 16.96 2.65 -49.55
CA ALA A 409 17.81 3.75 -49.95
C ALA A 409 17.22 4.44 -51.18
N ASP A 410 17.36 5.76 -51.22
CA ASP A 410 17.10 6.54 -52.42
C ASP A 410 18.38 6.53 -53.25
N MET A 411 18.29 6.15 -54.52
CA MET A 411 19.40 6.16 -55.46
C MET A 411 19.01 6.96 -56.70
N ASP A 412 19.94 7.75 -57.20
CA ASP A 412 19.78 8.56 -58.38
C ASP A 412 19.98 7.68 -59.63
N VAL A 413 18.94 7.52 -60.44
CA VAL A 413 18.95 6.73 -61.67
C VAL A 413 18.79 7.68 -62.86
N GLU A 414 19.70 7.57 -63.83
CA GLU A 414 19.63 8.36 -65.06
C GLU A 414 18.68 7.67 -66.06
N VAL A 415 17.56 8.32 -66.37
CA VAL A 415 16.55 7.85 -67.34
C VAL A 415 16.39 8.92 -68.41
N GLU A 416 16.69 8.58 -69.66
CA GLU A 416 16.59 9.49 -70.82
C GLU A 416 17.36 10.83 -70.69
N GLY A 417 18.40 10.87 -69.85
CA GLY A 417 19.25 12.05 -69.65
C GLY A 417 18.84 12.95 -68.47
N ASP A 418 17.77 12.59 -67.75
CA ASP A 418 17.35 13.20 -66.49
C ASP A 418 17.67 12.28 -65.30
N ILE A 419 18.06 12.87 -64.17
CA ILE A 419 18.36 12.15 -62.93
C ILE A 419 17.07 12.05 -62.09
N GLU A 420 16.53 10.85 -61.94
CA GLU A 420 15.37 10.57 -61.09
C GLU A 420 15.79 9.83 -59.81
N SER A 421 15.27 10.25 -58.66
CA SER A 421 15.50 9.56 -57.39
C SER A 421 14.53 8.38 -57.25
N SER A 422 15.06 7.16 -57.26
CA SER A 422 14.28 5.92 -57.16
C SER A 422 14.57 5.19 -55.85
N MET A 423 13.58 4.53 -55.29
CA MET A 423 13.69 3.81 -54.01
C MET A 423 14.02 2.35 -54.25
N PHE A 424 15.17 1.90 -53.74
CA PHE A 424 15.61 0.51 -53.84
C PHE A 424 15.50 -0.18 -52.49
N ILE A 425 14.98 -1.42 -52.53
CA ILE A 425 14.92 -2.28 -51.35
C ILE A 425 16.20 -3.08 -51.28
N GLY A 426 16.92 -2.94 -50.17
CA GLY A 426 18.12 -3.69 -49.86
C GLY A 426 17.92 -4.68 -48.73
N GLN A 427 18.83 -5.65 -48.61
CA GLN A 427 18.90 -6.56 -47.49
C GLN A 427 20.30 -6.55 -46.87
N VAL A 428 20.38 -6.48 -45.54
CA VAL A 428 21.65 -6.60 -44.81
C VAL A 428 22.19 -8.03 -44.95
N VAL A 429 23.33 -8.20 -45.62
CA VAL A 429 23.92 -9.51 -45.94
C VAL A 429 25.15 -9.86 -45.11
N GLY A 430 25.80 -8.87 -44.50
CA GLY A 430 26.99 -9.08 -43.68
C GLY A 430 27.37 -7.84 -42.87
N PHE A 431 28.33 -8.00 -41.98
CA PHE A 431 28.96 -6.89 -41.27
C PHE A 431 30.43 -7.20 -40.98
N ARG A 432 31.23 -6.15 -40.79
CA ARG A 432 32.65 -6.24 -40.44
C ARG A 432 33.00 -5.14 -39.44
N LEU A 433 34.07 -5.36 -38.69
CA LEU A 433 34.69 -4.34 -37.86
C LEU A 433 35.91 -3.81 -38.63
N SER A 434 35.89 -2.53 -39.01
CA SER A 434 36.99 -1.85 -39.69
C SER A 434 37.40 -0.65 -38.86
N ASP A 435 38.67 -0.57 -38.45
CA ASP A 435 39.21 0.56 -37.67
C ASP A 435 38.41 0.91 -36.40
N GLY A 436 37.83 -0.10 -35.74
CA GLY A 436 37.03 0.08 -34.53
C GLY A 436 35.57 0.49 -34.77
N VAL A 437 35.16 0.64 -36.03
CA VAL A 437 33.79 0.99 -36.44
C VAL A 437 33.12 -0.22 -37.09
N TYR A 438 31.90 -0.55 -36.63
CA TYR A 438 31.09 -1.58 -37.28
C TYR A 438 30.49 -1.03 -38.58
N ILE A 439 30.69 -1.78 -39.66
CA ILE A 439 30.17 -1.48 -41.00
C ILE A 439 29.32 -2.66 -41.46
N TRP A 440 28.09 -2.37 -41.89
CA TRP A 440 27.14 -3.35 -42.42
C TRP A 440 27.06 -3.26 -43.93
N SER A 441 27.14 -4.40 -44.61
CA SER A 441 27.01 -4.48 -46.06
C SER A 441 25.58 -4.87 -46.43
N VAL A 442 24.96 -4.06 -47.27
CA VAL A 442 23.59 -4.21 -47.77
C VAL A 442 23.65 -4.54 -49.25
N ARG A 443 22.92 -5.58 -49.67
CA ARG A 443 22.73 -5.93 -51.09
C ARG A 443 21.39 -5.41 -51.57
N PHE A 444 21.38 -4.60 -52.61
CA PHE A 444 20.18 -4.06 -53.25
C PHE A 444 19.72 -4.95 -54.42
N THR A 445 18.47 -4.74 -54.86
CA THR A 445 17.82 -5.55 -55.91
C THR A 445 18.44 -5.37 -57.31
N ASP A 446 19.13 -4.25 -57.53
CA ASP A 446 19.95 -3.97 -58.71
C ASP A 446 21.28 -4.75 -58.75
N GLY A 447 21.64 -5.42 -57.64
CA GLY A 447 22.86 -6.20 -57.49
C GLY A 447 23.97 -5.45 -56.75
N ASP A 448 23.79 -4.18 -56.41
CA ASP A 448 24.80 -3.36 -55.78
C ASP A 448 24.98 -3.71 -54.30
N LEU A 449 26.22 -3.58 -53.84
CA LEU A 449 26.60 -3.78 -52.45
C LEU A 449 27.07 -2.44 -51.86
N CYS A 450 26.33 -1.92 -50.90
CA CYS A 450 26.67 -0.67 -50.22
C CYS A 450 26.96 -0.91 -48.74
N ASP A 451 27.90 -0.14 -48.20
CA ASP A 451 28.31 -0.21 -46.81
C ASP A 451 27.68 0.93 -46.00
N TYR A 452 27.20 0.59 -44.80
CA TYR A 452 26.51 1.49 -43.89
C TYR A 452 27.17 1.47 -42.52
N GLU A 453 27.37 2.65 -41.94
CA GLU A 453 27.62 2.80 -40.51
C GLU A 453 26.31 2.71 -39.70
N ALA A 454 26.41 2.57 -38.38
CA ALA A 454 25.27 2.27 -37.50
C ALA A 454 24.10 3.26 -37.66
N GLU A 455 24.37 4.57 -37.73
CA GLU A 455 23.34 5.61 -37.87
C GLU A 455 22.71 5.62 -39.26
N GLN A 456 23.52 5.42 -40.30
CA GLN A 456 23.04 5.34 -41.68
C GLN A 456 22.13 4.12 -41.87
N LEU A 457 22.55 2.96 -41.34
CA LEU A 457 21.74 1.75 -41.37
C LEU A 457 20.42 1.93 -40.59
N ALA A 458 20.48 2.56 -39.42
CA ALA A 458 19.31 2.81 -38.59
C ALA A 458 18.27 3.69 -39.29
N ARG A 459 18.72 4.72 -40.02
CA ARG A 459 17.84 5.56 -40.85
C ARG A 459 17.23 4.78 -42.01
N ALA A 460 18.02 3.96 -42.70
CA ALA A 460 17.54 3.15 -43.83
C ALA A 460 16.51 2.08 -43.40
N VAL A 461 16.69 1.49 -42.20
CA VAL A 461 15.72 0.57 -41.57
C VAL A 461 14.45 1.30 -41.13
N ASN A 462 14.60 2.45 -40.47
CA ASN A 462 13.46 3.25 -40.01
C ASN A 462 12.60 3.71 -41.19
N ARG A 463 13.23 4.16 -42.28
CA ARG A 463 12.54 4.53 -43.51
C ARG A 463 11.79 3.36 -44.15
N ALA A 464 12.40 2.17 -44.18
CA ALA A 464 11.71 0.96 -44.67
C ALA A 464 10.43 0.68 -43.87
N HIS A 465 10.48 0.82 -42.55
CA HIS A 465 9.30 0.71 -41.69
C HIS A 465 8.27 1.82 -41.93
N GLU A 466 8.69 3.09 -42.05
CA GLU A 466 7.80 4.24 -42.27
C GLU A 466 6.95 4.09 -43.53
N ILE A 467 7.48 3.46 -44.57
CA ILE A 467 6.74 3.22 -45.81
C ILE A 467 6.09 1.83 -45.89
N GLY A 468 6.07 1.08 -44.77
CA GLY A 468 5.33 -0.17 -44.64
C GLY A 468 6.02 -1.41 -45.21
N VAL A 469 7.35 -1.37 -45.45
CA VAL A 469 8.11 -2.59 -45.77
C VAL A 469 8.31 -3.40 -44.50
N SER A 470 7.98 -4.69 -44.56
CA SER A 470 8.31 -5.64 -43.50
C SER A 470 9.82 -5.77 -43.35
N VAL A 471 10.37 -5.09 -42.34
CA VAL A 471 11.81 -4.97 -42.09
C VAL A 471 12.41 -6.30 -41.68
N THR A 472 11.78 -7.01 -40.76
CA THR A 472 12.25 -8.30 -40.25
C THR A 472 11.75 -9.42 -41.15
N SER A 473 12.65 -10.31 -41.59
CA SER A 473 12.22 -11.60 -42.11
C SER A 473 11.72 -12.45 -40.94
N GLU A 474 10.51 -12.99 -41.03
CA GLU A 474 10.06 -14.08 -40.15
C GLU A 474 10.92 -15.33 -40.35
#